data_AF-A0A7K9UH17-F1
#
_entry.id   AF-A0A7K9UH17-F1
#
_cell.length_a   1.000
_cell.length_b   1.000
_cell.length_c   1.000
_cell.angle_alpha   90.00
_cell.angle_beta   90.00
_cell.angle_gamma   90.00
#
_symmetry.space_group_name_H-M   'P 1'
#
loop_
_entity.id
_entity.type
_entity.pdbx_description
1 polymer ?
#
loop_
_entity_poly.entity_id
_entity_poly.type
_entity_poly.pdbx_seq_one_letter_code
_entity_poly.pdbx_strand_id
1 'polypeptide(L)'
;RSSPEVFESRMEKRNEVKKQPVGSSKQGEFIKCMEEKARPAEGLGTKTAKGGFTKDKTLDSILNVEMVREKSAEEIKQIWNQYFSAKDTVYAVIPAEKFDLIWKRAQKCPSFLYALPRKEGYEFFVGQWSGPELHFTSLINIQTQGEAAPSQLVLYHYPELQKEKGIVLMTAERDSKFL
;
A
#
# COMPACT_ATOMS: atom_id res chain seq x y z
N ARG A 1 -22.37 15.21 25.73
CA ARG A 1 -21.28 16.21 25.82
C ARG A 1 -20.27 15.64 26.79
N SER A 2 -19.02 15.40 26.37
CA SER A 2 -17.97 14.90 27.25
C SER A 2 -17.67 15.94 28.35
N SER A 3 -17.55 15.51 29.61
CA SER A 3 -17.21 16.42 30.69
C SER A 3 -15.77 16.93 30.53
N PRO A 4 -15.52 18.25 30.72
CA PRO A 4 -14.19 18.84 30.60
C PRO A 4 -13.14 18.15 31.48
N GLU A 5 -13.52 17.76 32.69
CA GLU A 5 -12.66 17.08 33.67
C GLU A 5 -12.13 15.73 33.17
N VAL A 6 -12.94 14.99 32.41
CA VAL A 6 -12.51 13.70 31.82
C VAL A 6 -11.53 13.93 30.66
N PHE A 7 -11.65 15.05 29.95
CA PHE A 7 -10.69 15.43 28.91
C PHE A 7 -9.36 15.87 29.51
N GLU A 8 -9.38 16.69 30.57
CA GLU A 8 -8.19 17.14 31.28
C GLU A 8 -7.43 15.97 31.91
N SER A 9 -8.12 15.07 32.62
CA SER A 9 -7.52 13.86 33.18
C SER A 9 -6.86 12.95 32.12
N ARG A 10 -7.43 12.89 30.91
CA ARG A 10 -6.82 12.18 29.77
C ARG A 10 -5.58 12.89 29.22
N MET A 11 -5.56 14.21 29.21
CA MET A 11 -4.43 15.02 28.74
C MET A 11 -3.25 14.96 29.72
N GLU A 12 -3.51 14.94 31.02
CA GLU A 12 -2.47 14.78 32.05
C GLU A 12 -1.77 13.42 31.95
N LYS A 13 -2.55 12.33 31.83
CA LYS A 13 -2.01 10.97 31.61
C LYS A 13 -1.17 10.84 30.34
N ARG A 14 -1.42 11.67 29.32
CA ARG A 14 -0.62 11.70 28.08
C ARG A 14 0.76 12.35 28.29
N ASN A 15 0.89 13.27 29.24
CA ASN A 15 2.17 13.89 29.59
C ASN A 15 3.05 12.98 30.45
N GLU A 16 2.46 12.04 31.20
CA GLU A 16 3.18 11.04 32.00
C GLU A 16 3.85 9.95 31.16
N VAL A 17 3.38 9.72 29.94
CA VAL A 17 4.08 8.88 28.98
C VAL A 17 5.37 9.60 28.61
N LYS A 18 6.52 9.08 29.08
CA LYS A 18 7.85 9.49 28.61
C LYS A 18 7.84 9.46 27.08
N LYS A 19 7.71 10.63 26.46
CA LYS A 19 7.99 10.80 25.03
C LYS A 19 9.46 10.43 24.89
N GLN A 20 9.74 9.22 24.43
CA GLN A 20 11.07 8.94 23.92
C GLN A 20 11.35 10.03 22.89
N PRO A 21 12.48 10.75 22.97
CA PRO A 21 12.83 11.71 21.96
C PRO A 21 12.84 10.95 20.64
N VAL A 22 11.89 11.28 19.76
CA VAL A 22 12.04 10.94 18.34
C VAL A 22 13.34 11.63 17.99
N GLY A 23 14.39 10.86 17.70
CA GLY A 23 15.76 11.37 17.58
C GLY A 23 15.85 12.58 16.66
N SER A 24 16.98 13.30 16.71
CA SER A 24 17.24 14.41 15.79
C SER A 24 17.05 13.94 14.34
N SER A 25 15.93 14.35 13.73
CA SER A 25 15.56 13.92 12.38
C SER A 25 16.46 14.63 11.38
N LYS A 26 17.32 13.87 10.68
CA LYS A 26 18.11 14.38 9.55
C LYS A 26 17.28 14.56 8.27
N GLN A 27 15.94 14.53 8.37
CA GLN A 27 15.06 14.64 7.21
C GLN A 27 15.31 15.91 6.40
N GLY A 28 15.61 17.05 7.02
CA GLY A 28 15.92 18.28 6.27
C GLY A 28 17.18 18.15 5.40
N GLU A 29 18.25 17.55 5.94
CA GLU A 29 19.49 17.28 5.20
C GLU A 29 19.28 16.23 4.09
N PHE A 30 18.45 15.22 4.39
CA PHE A 30 18.09 14.16 3.46
C PHE A 30 17.23 14.65 2.29
N ILE A 31 16.22 15.49 2.56
CA ILE A 31 15.39 16.16 1.55
C ILE A 31 16.28 16.97 0.62
N LYS A 32 17.17 17.81 1.16
CA LYS A 32 18.10 18.61 0.37
C LYS A 32 19.00 17.73 -0.51
N CYS A 33 19.53 16.63 0.03
CA CYS A 33 20.34 15.67 -0.75
C CYS A 33 19.53 14.97 -1.86
N MET A 34 18.27 14.59 -1.59
CA MET A 34 17.41 13.98 -2.60
C MET A 34 17.01 14.98 -3.68
N GLU A 35 16.68 16.22 -3.33
CA GLU A 35 16.40 17.30 -4.29
C GLU A 35 17.62 17.60 -5.18
N GLU A 36 18.84 17.57 -4.62
CA GLU A 36 20.09 17.68 -5.39
C GLU A 36 20.28 16.52 -6.36
N LYS A 37 19.95 15.28 -5.96
CA LYS A 37 20.03 14.07 -6.81
C LYS A 37 18.90 13.96 -7.84
N ALA A 38 17.76 14.62 -7.60
CA ALA A 38 16.61 14.62 -8.49
C ALA A 38 16.71 15.67 -9.61
N ARG A 39 17.71 16.58 -9.57
CA ARG A 39 18.00 17.46 -10.71
C ARG A 39 18.47 16.61 -11.90
N PRO A 40 17.88 16.76 -13.09
CA PRO A 40 18.30 15.98 -14.23
C PRO A 40 19.75 16.29 -14.57
N ALA A 41 20.58 15.25 -14.69
CA ALA A 41 21.82 15.35 -15.44
C ALA A 41 21.44 15.67 -16.89
N GLU A 42 21.60 16.93 -17.29
CA GLU A 42 21.39 17.34 -18.67
C GLU A 42 22.36 16.54 -19.57
N GLY A 43 21.80 15.73 -20.46
CA GLY A 43 22.57 15.08 -21.52
C GLY A 43 22.92 13.61 -21.28
N LEU A 44 21.92 12.74 -21.23
CA LEU A 44 22.01 11.47 -21.94
C LEU A 44 20.60 10.98 -22.28
N GLY A 45 20.29 10.95 -23.58
CA GLY A 45 19.08 10.32 -24.05
C GLY A 45 19.07 8.82 -23.77
N THR A 46 17.91 8.23 -24.08
CA THR A 46 17.63 6.80 -24.27
C THR A 46 17.05 6.04 -23.07
N LYS A 47 15.88 5.45 -23.39
CA LYS A 47 15.21 4.27 -22.80
C LYS A 47 14.44 4.54 -21.51
N THR A 48 13.13 4.72 -21.69
CA THR A 48 12.09 4.35 -20.71
C THR A 48 12.37 2.93 -20.20
N ALA A 49 13.14 2.82 -19.11
CA ALA A 49 13.36 1.58 -18.43
C ALA A 49 11.98 1.08 -17.97
N LYS A 50 11.57 -0.09 -18.48
CA LYS A 50 10.38 -0.84 -18.08
C LYS A 50 10.43 -1.22 -16.59
N GLY A 51 10.29 -0.24 -15.71
CA GLY A 51 10.06 -0.44 -14.30
C GLY A 51 8.93 0.50 -13.92
N GLY A 52 7.74 0.04 -14.27
CA GLY A 52 6.44 0.53 -13.87
C GLY A 52 5.56 -0.71 -13.79
N PHE A 53 4.60 -0.70 -12.87
CA PHE A 53 3.69 -1.82 -12.63
C PHE A 53 3.16 -2.42 -13.93
N THR A 54 3.13 -3.75 -14.01
CA THR A 54 2.63 -4.43 -15.21
C THR A 54 1.18 -3.99 -15.46
N LYS A 55 0.94 -3.26 -16.56
CA LYS A 55 -0.31 -2.54 -16.84
C LYS A 55 -1.57 -3.42 -16.94
N ASP A 56 -1.42 -4.74 -17.01
CA ASP A 56 -2.52 -5.65 -17.33
C ASP A 56 -2.55 -6.83 -16.34
N LYS A 57 -2.83 -6.57 -15.07
CA LYS A 57 -3.11 -7.62 -14.08
C LYS A 57 -4.59 -7.68 -13.75
N THR A 58 -5.42 -7.95 -14.73
CA THR A 58 -6.81 -8.39 -14.49
C THR A 58 -6.80 -9.79 -13.89
N LEU A 59 -7.87 -10.20 -13.20
CA LEU A 59 -7.96 -11.56 -12.68
C LEU A 59 -7.79 -12.61 -13.81
N ASP A 60 -8.37 -12.35 -14.98
CA ASP A 60 -8.29 -13.21 -16.17
C ASP A 60 -6.85 -13.46 -16.65
N SER A 61 -5.94 -12.51 -16.42
CA SER A 61 -4.51 -12.66 -16.79
C SER A 61 -3.76 -13.64 -15.87
N ILE A 62 -4.28 -13.88 -14.67
CA ILE A 62 -3.66 -14.70 -13.63
C ILE A 62 -4.32 -16.08 -13.57
N LEU A 63 -5.64 -16.11 -13.74
CA LEU A 63 -6.46 -17.27 -13.46
C LEU A 63 -7.62 -17.31 -14.44
N ASN A 64 -7.88 -18.49 -15.00
CA ASN A 64 -9.01 -18.68 -15.92
C ASN A 64 -10.33 -18.61 -15.14
N VAL A 65 -11.00 -17.47 -15.23
CA VAL A 65 -12.22 -17.18 -14.47
C VAL A 65 -13.37 -18.13 -14.85
N GLU A 66 -13.47 -18.56 -16.10
CA GLU A 66 -14.50 -19.53 -16.53
C GLU A 66 -14.35 -20.86 -15.79
N MET A 67 -13.13 -21.42 -15.74
CA MET A 67 -12.86 -22.66 -15.03
C MET A 67 -13.03 -22.54 -13.50
N VAL A 68 -12.85 -21.34 -12.96
CA VAL A 68 -12.94 -21.08 -11.53
C VAL A 68 -14.37 -20.85 -11.05
N ARG A 69 -15.28 -20.42 -11.93
CA ARG A 69 -16.71 -20.32 -11.57
C ARG A 69 -17.34 -21.66 -11.22
N GLU A 70 -16.85 -22.75 -11.79
CA GLU A 70 -17.34 -24.11 -11.50
C GLU A 70 -16.81 -24.67 -10.16
N LYS A 71 -15.81 -24.02 -9.56
CA LYS A 71 -15.15 -24.48 -8.33
C LYS A 71 -15.77 -23.89 -7.06
N SER A 72 -15.58 -24.56 -5.93
CA SER A 72 -15.92 -24.04 -4.61
C SER A 72 -14.93 -22.95 -4.15
N ALA A 73 -15.35 -22.09 -3.21
CA ALA A 73 -14.49 -21.03 -2.68
C ALA A 73 -13.19 -21.59 -2.05
N GLU A 74 -13.27 -22.74 -1.39
CA GLU A 74 -12.16 -23.46 -0.78
C GLU A 74 -11.15 -23.96 -1.82
N GLU A 75 -11.61 -24.54 -2.93
CA GLU A 75 -10.73 -24.96 -4.02
C GLU A 75 -10.06 -23.77 -4.69
N ILE A 76 -10.79 -22.66 -4.90
CA ILE A 76 -10.24 -21.42 -5.47
C ILE A 76 -9.15 -20.88 -4.56
N LYS A 77 -9.37 -20.88 -3.25
CA LYS A 77 -8.37 -20.49 -2.26
C LYS A 77 -7.12 -21.37 -2.33
N GLN A 78 -7.27 -22.68 -2.48
CA GLN A 78 -6.14 -23.59 -2.64
C GLN A 78 -5.35 -23.29 -3.92
N ILE A 79 -6.03 -23.10 -5.06
CA ILE A 79 -5.39 -22.74 -6.33
C ILE A 79 -4.63 -21.42 -6.22
N TRP A 80 -5.25 -20.40 -5.63
CA TRP A 80 -4.63 -19.09 -5.44
C TRP A 80 -3.35 -19.20 -4.59
N ASN A 81 -3.44 -19.91 -3.46
CA ASN A 81 -2.30 -20.12 -2.58
C ASN A 81 -1.19 -20.90 -3.27
N GLN A 82 -1.52 -21.96 -4.00
CA GLN A 82 -0.53 -22.77 -4.71
C GLN A 82 0.18 -21.96 -5.79
N TYR A 83 -0.55 -21.16 -6.56
CA TYR A 83 0.00 -20.33 -7.63
C TYR A 83 1.02 -19.29 -7.14
N PHE A 84 0.75 -18.67 -5.98
CA PHE A 84 1.66 -17.68 -5.40
C PHE A 84 2.65 -18.23 -4.37
N SER A 85 2.54 -19.51 -3.98
CA SER A 85 3.42 -20.13 -2.97
C SER A 85 4.92 -20.02 -3.27
N ALA A 86 5.30 -20.05 -4.54
CA ALA A 86 6.69 -19.96 -4.99
C ALA A 86 7.11 -18.55 -5.43
N LYS A 87 6.22 -17.56 -5.30
CA LYS A 87 6.46 -16.18 -5.77
C LYS A 87 6.81 -15.27 -4.61
N ASP A 88 7.77 -14.37 -4.81
CA ASP A 88 8.09 -13.30 -3.85
C ASP A 88 7.05 -12.17 -3.95
N THR A 89 5.82 -12.47 -3.51
CA THR A 89 4.74 -11.48 -3.44
C THR A 89 3.79 -11.78 -2.29
N VAL A 90 3.13 -10.73 -1.80
CA VAL A 90 2.02 -10.86 -0.86
C VAL A 90 0.75 -11.21 -1.63
N TYR A 91 -0.02 -12.16 -1.10
CA TYR A 91 -1.30 -12.54 -1.66
C TYR A 91 -2.27 -12.91 -0.55
N ALA A 92 -3.57 -12.79 -0.82
CA ALA A 92 -4.62 -13.14 0.11
C ALA A 92 -5.91 -13.56 -0.58
N VAL A 93 -6.75 -14.29 0.17
CA VAL A 93 -8.16 -14.52 -0.15
C VAL A 93 -8.98 -13.88 0.97
N ILE A 94 -9.73 -12.84 0.63
CA ILE A 94 -10.42 -11.96 1.58
C ILE A 94 -11.91 -12.29 1.54
N PRO A 95 -12.55 -12.59 2.69
CA PRO A 95 -14.01 -12.74 2.74
C PRO A 95 -14.74 -11.46 2.29
N ALA A 96 -15.84 -11.62 1.56
CA ALA A 96 -16.63 -10.52 1.00
C ALA A 96 -16.99 -9.46 2.05
N GLU A 97 -17.50 -9.87 3.22
CA GLU A 97 -17.89 -8.97 4.30
C GLU A 97 -16.73 -8.08 4.80
N LYS A 98 -15.51 -8.64 4.85
CA LYS A 98 -14.31 -7.89 5.25
C LYS A 98 -13.92 -6.90 4.16
N PHE A 99 -13.97 -7.33 2.91
CA PHE A 99 -13.66 -6.44 1.79
C PHE A 99 -14.67 -5.30 1.67
N ASP A 100 -15.97 -5.55 1.86
CA ASP A 100 -17.00 -4.52 1.86
C ASP A 100 -16.74 -3.43 2.90
N LEU A 101 -16.27 -3.83 4.10
CA LEU A 101 -15.89 -2.87 5.13
C LEU A 101 -14.66 -2.04 4.73
N ILE A 102 -13.64 -2.67 4.13
CA ILE A 102 -12.45 -1.99 3.62
C ILE A 102 -12.86 -1.00 2.53
N TRP A 103 -13.65 -1.47 1.55
CA TRP A 103 -14.08 -0.70 0.40
C TRP A 103 -14.94 0.51 0.78
N LYS A 104 -15.88 0.32 1.72
CA LYS A 104 -16.70 1.42 2.25
C LYS A 104 -15.87 2.50 2.94
N ARG A 105 -14.77 2.12 3.61
CA ARG A 105 -13.85 3.07 4.24
C ARG A 105 -12.98 3.77 3.19
N ALA A 106 -12.46 3.03 2.23
CA ALA A 106 -11.66 3.55 1.12
C ALA A 106 -12.41 4.64 0.33
N GLN A 107 -13.70 4.45 0.05
CA GLN A 107 -14.50 5.45 -0.65
C GLN A 107 -14.66 6.78 0.12
N LYS A 108 -14.64 6.74 1.46
CA LYS A 108 -14.75 7.95 2.29
C LYS A 108 -13.39 8.58 2.58
N CYS A 109 -12.38 7.75 2.74
CA CYS A 109 -11.01 8.14 3.08
C CYS A 109 -10.06 7.40 2.13
N PRO A 110 -9.89 7.89 0.89
CA PRO A 110 -9.12 7.19 -0.14
C PRO A 110 -7.62 7.20 0.12
N SER A 111 -7.13 8.06 1.00
CA SER A 111 -5.72 8.14 1.37
C SER A 111 -5.52 7.94 2.86
N PHE A 112 -4.44 7.27 3.23
CA PHE A 112 -4.02 7.08 4.61
C PHE A 112 -2.50 7.14 4.74
N LEU A 113 -2.01 7.69 5.85
CA LEU A 113 -0.59 7.78 6.15
C LEU A 113 -0.18 6.67 7.12
N TYR A 114 0.72 5.79 6.67
CA TYR A 114 1.24 4.66 7.43
C TYR A 114 2.61 5.03 8.00
N ALA A 115 2.77 4.89 9.32
CA ALA A 115 4.06 5.00 9.97
C ALA A 115 4.67 3.60 10.10
N LEU A 116 5.74 3.33 9.35
CA LEU A 116 6.49 2.08 9.40
C LEU A 116 7.70 2.25 10.33
N PRO A 117 7.72 1.57 11.50
CA PRO A 117 8.86 1.65 12.40
C PRO A 117 10.15 1.16 11.74
N ARG A 118 11.23 1.91 11.92
CA ARG A 118 12.59 1.54 11.51
C ARG A 118 13.50 1.51 12.74
N LYS A 119 14.76 1.09 12.56
CA LYS A 119 15.76 1.11 13.66
C LYS A 119 15.91 2.51 14.25
N GLU A 120 15.88 3.54 13.40
CA GLU A 120 15.97 4.95 13.77
C GLU A 120 14.71 5.69 13.32
N GLY A 121 13.68 5.70 14.18
CA GLY A 121 12.44 6.44 13.93
C GLY A 121 11.46 5.73 13.00
N TYR A 122 10.83 6.48 12.10
CA TYR A 122 9.74 6.00 11.26
C TYR A 122 9.97 6.40 9.79
N GLU A 123 9.67 5.46 8.91
CA GLU A 123 9.44 5.76 7.50
C GLU A 123 7.94 5.89 7.26
N PHE A 124 7.53 6.92 6.51
CA PHE A 124 6.12 7.15 6.24
C PHE A 124 5.77 6.76 4.81
N PHE A 125 4.66 6.05 4.64
CA PHE A 125 4.07 5.73 3.35
C PHE A 125 2.67 6.32 3.25
N VAL A 126 2.37 6.95 2.13
CA VAL A 126 0.99 7.28 1.76
C VAL A 126 0.44 6.09 1.00
N GLY A 127 -0.62 5.47 1.53
CA GLY A 127 -1.43 4.52 0.80
C GLY A 127 -2.64 5.24 0.19
N GLN A 128 -2.82 5.14 -1.12
CA GLN A 128 -3.90 5.78 -1.87
C GLN A 128 -4.66 4.76 -2.71
N TRP A 129 -5.99 4.76 -2.56
CA TRP A 129 -6.88 3.94 -3.36
C TRP A 129 -7.14 4.59 -4.72
N SER A 130 -7.03 3.78 -5.78
CA SER A 130 -7.41 4.11 -7.15
C SER A 130 -8.24 2.95 -7.70
N GLY A 131 -9.57 3.07 -7.65
CA GLY A 131 -10.42 1.90 -7.86
C GLY A 131 -10.05 0.79 -6.86
N PRO A 132 -10.04 -0.50 -7.26
CA PRO A 132 -9.70 -1.61 -6.37
C PRO A 132 -8.19 -1.73 -6.08
N GLU A 133 -7.37 -0.82 -6.59
CA GLU A 133 -5.93 -0.81 -6.38
C GLU A 133 -5.57 0.08 -5.19
N LEU A 134 -4.68 -0.41 -4.32
CA LEU A 134 -4.12 0.37 -3.23
C LEU A 134 -2.62 0.58 -3.47
N HIS A 135 -2.27 1.82 -3.78
CA HIS A 135 -0.92 2.27 -4.11
C HIS A 135 -0.20 2.79 -2.88
N PHE A 136 0.98 2.29 -2.58
CA PHE A 136 1.86 2.81 -1.55
C PHE A 136 3.04 3.54 -2.16
N THR A 137 3.24 4.78 -1.74
CA THR A 137 4.39 5.60 -2.10
C THR A 137 4.99 6.19 -0.82
N SER A 138 6.31 6.15 -0.67
CA SER A 138 6.94 6.81 0.48
C SER A 138 6.67 8.31 0.45
N LEU A 139 6.40 8.87 1.63
CA LEU A 139 6.08 10.30 1.76
C LEU A 139 7.23 11.17 1.26
N ILE A 140 8.47 10.72 1.45
CA ILE A 140 9.66 11.45 1.00
C ILE A 140 9.77 11.52 -0.53
N ASN A 141 9.38 10.46 -1.24
CA ASN A 141 9.34 10.48 -2.70
C ASN A 141 8.25 11.45 -3.20
N ILE A 142 7.09 11.48 -2.54
CA ILE A 142 6.03 12.45 -2.87
C ILE A 142 6.51 13.88 -2.64
N GLN A 143 7.18 14.14 -1.52
CA GLN A 143 7.69 15.48 -1.19
C GLN A 143 8.77 15.96 -2.17
N THR A 144 9.59 15.05 -2.69
CA THR A 144 10.72 15.38 -3.56
C THR A 144 10.36 15.37 -5.05
N GLN A 145 9.40 14.54 -5.47
CA GLN A 145 9.05 14.32 -6.90
C GLN A 145 7.61 14.70 -7.24
N GLY A 146 6.78 15.08 -6.25
CA GLY A 146 5.38 15.45 -6.45
C GLY A 146 4.57 14.33 -7.11
N GLU A 147 3.76 14.69 -8.10
CA GLU A 147 2.89 13.76 -8.85
C GLU A 147 3.66 12.71 -9.65
N ALA A 148 4.94 12.92 -9.93
CA ALA A 148 5.78 11.97 -10.65
C ALA A 148 6.31 10.83 -9.77
N ALA A 149 6.10 10.89 -8.44
CA ALA A 149 6.58 9.89 -7.51
C ALA A 149 5.95 8.51 -7.80
N PRO A 150 6.73 7.50 -8.20
CA PRO A 150 6.19 6.19 -8.53
C PRO A 150 5.74 5.44 -7.27
N SER A 151 4.66 4.67 -7.37
CA SER A 151 4.30 3.73 -6.31
C SER A 151 5.42 2.70 -6.13
N GLN A 152 5.68 2.31 -4.89
CA GLN A 152 6.69 1.30 -4.55
C GLN A 152 6.05 -0.07 -4.34
N LEU A 153 4.77 -0.09 -3.97
CA LEU A 153 3.97 -1.29 -3.77
C LEU A 153 2.53 -0.99 -4.21
N VAL A 154 1.91 -1.91 -4.95
CA VAL A 154 0.50 -1.85 -5.30
C VAL A 154 -0.16 -3.15 -4.89
N LEU A 155 -1.29 -3.06 -4.19
CA LEU A 155 -2.17 -4.19 -3.91
C LEU A 155 -3.33 -4.17 -4.90
N TYR A 156 -3.51 -5.25 -5.64
CA TYR A 156 -4.63 -5.45 -6.55
C TYR A 156 -5.69 -6.29 -5.86
N HIS A 157 -6.93 -5.80 -5.82
CA HIS A 157 -8.08 -6.54 -5.32
C HIS A 157 -8.99 -6.94 -6.50
N TYR A 158 -9.39 -8.20 -6.52
CA TYR A 158 -10.18 -8.83 -7.58
C TYR A 158 -11.57 -9.18 -7.06
N PRO A 159 -12.57 -8.28 -7.21
CA PRO A 159 -13.91 -8.45 -6.66
C PRO A 159 -14.84 -9.33 -7.52
N GLU A 160 -14.36 -9.88 -8.64
CA GLU A 160 -15.16 -10.60 -9.63
C GLU A 160 -15.91 -11.80 -9.02
N LEU A 161 -15.30 -12.48 -8.05
CA LEU A 161 -15.86 -13.65 -7.37
C LEU A 161 -16.64 -13.29 -6.09
N GLN A 162 -16.75 -12.01 -5.74
CA GLN A 162 -17.29 -11.59 -4.45
C GLN A 162 -18.76 -11.98 -4.28
N LYS A 163 -19.59 -11.73 -5.30
CA LYS A 163 -21.04 -12.00 -5.24
C LYS A 163 -21.35 -13.50 -5.32
N GLU A 164 -20.62 -14.24 -6.15
CA GLU A 164 -20.91 -15.65 -6.43
C GLU A 164 -20.27 -16.60 -5.42
N LYS A 165 -19.07 -16.27 -4.93
CA LYS A 165 -18.25 -17.14 -4.07
C LYS A 165 -17.98 -16.55 -2.69
N GLY A 166 -18.40 -15.32 -2.42
CA GLY A 166 -18.18 -14.67 -1.12
C GLY A 166 -16.72 -14.33 -0.84
N ILE A 167 -15.86 -14.28 -1.87
CA ILE A 167 -14.42 -14.04 -1.72
C ILE A 167 -13.89 -13.01 -2.72
N VAL A 168 -12.85 -12.30 -2.31
CA VAL A 168 -12.07 -11.34 -3.10
C VAL A 168 -10.63 -11.81 -3.10
N LEU A 169 -10.04 -11.96 -4.28
CA LEU A 169 -8.64 -12.35 -4.40
C LEU A 169 -7.76 -11.10 -4.35
N MET A 170 -6.56 -11.23 -3.79
CA MET A 170 -5.62 -10.12 -3.71
C MET A 170 -4.20 -10.60 -3.94
N THR A 171 -3.44 -9.80 -4.67
CA THR A 171 -1.99 -9.95 -4.84
C THR A 171 -1.31 -8.59 -4.81
N ALA A 172 -0.02 -8.58 -4.52
CA ALA A 172 0.80 -7.39 -4.53
C ALA A 172 1.76 -7.38 -5.73
N GLU A 173 2.17 -6.19 -6.12
CA GLU A 173 3.34 -5.97 -6.95
C GLU A 173 4.23 -4.95 -6.25
N ARG A 174 5.52 -5.26 -6.14
CA ARG A 174 6.53 -4.38 -5.57
C ARG A 174 7.47 -3.96 -6.69
N ASP A 175 7.81 -2.67 -6.74
CA ASP A 175 8.87 -2.20 -7.63
C ASP A 175 10.23 -2.68 -7.11
N SER A 176 10.95 -3.44 -7.93
CA SER A 176 12.25 -4.02 -7.60
C SER A 176 13.37 -2.98 -7.47
N LYS A 177 13.15 -1.74 -7.91
CA LYS A 177 14.13 -0.65 -7.83
C LYS A 177 14.31 -0.07 -6.42
N PHE A 178 13.38 -0.33 -5.50
CA PHE A 178 13.34 0.30 -4.17
C PHE A 178 13.85 -0.63 -3.04
N LEU A 179 14.90 -1.41 -3.31
CA LEU A 179 15.60 -2.28 -2.35
C LEU A 179 16.86 -1.63 -1.79
#